data_AF-A0A183TY81-F1
#
_entry.id   AF-A0A183TY81-F1
#
_cell.length_a   1.000
_cell.length_b   1.000
_cell.length_c   1.000
_cell.angle_alpha   90.00
_cell.angle_beta   90.00
_cell.angle_gamma   90.00
#
_symmetry.space_group_name_H-M   'P 1'
#
loop_
_entity.id
_entity.type
_entity.pdbx_description
1 polymer ?
#
loop_
_entity_poly.entity_id
_entity_poly.type
_entity_poly.pdbx_seq_one_letter_code
_entity_poly.pdbx_strand_id
1 'polypeptide(L)'
;MSAILVGVIIAFVYGPAITPLGILLAAILIGAQIGIALFLKKQSSRDSAMAHRPSRLVIEAIEHHETVQCLVQEQRFHDLFEDHMNEIQRHGIVRVLIEACATSLQACFAFINFACLYRLGVTLVGSNRYHPFSVFQVVESLNCASISLLTFKIYAPEYVRARFSAGLIFNMLRQRPKIDSYTEAGHRYSFDGMDSREINVRYLRSQMALVESKPVLFSYTVKENITYGLPILSHQQIEEAALLAGAHDFIQLLPKVSAIQKRVFRMTSFCCVEDIA
;
A
#
# COMPACT_ATOMS: atom_id res chain seq x y z
N MET A 1 14.00 20.95 3.43
CA MET A 1 13.61 22.09 4.30
C MET A 1 14.77 23.02 4.60
N SER A 2 15.97 22.50 4.90
CA SER A 2 17.19 23.31 5.12
C SER A 2 17.48 24.33 4.01
N ALA A 3 17.37 23.94 2.75
CA ALA A 3 17.60 24.83 1.60
C ALA A 3 16.64 26.04 1.53
N ILE A 4 15.39 25.88 1.99
CA ILE A 4 14.41 26.98 2.03
C ILE A 4 14.84 28.02 3.08
N LEU A 5 15.21 27.56 4.28
CA LEU A 5 15.66 28.43 5.36
C LEU A 5 16.94 29.18 4.98
N VAL A 6 17.93 28.47 4.44
CA VAL A 6 19.20 29.06 4.00
C VAL A 6 18.98 30.06 2.87
N GLY A 7 18.16 29.74 1.87
CA GLY A 7 17.85 30.64 0.76
C GLY A 7 17.19 31.94 1.23
N VAL A 8 16.25 31.88 2.16
CA VAL A 8 15.60 33.08 2.73
C VAL A 8 16.59 33.92 3.54
N ILE A 9 17.47 33.30 4.35
CA ILE A 9 18.48 34.02 5.13
C ILE A 9 19.45 34.78 4.20
N ILE A 10 19.96 34.12 3.15
CA ILE A 10 20.85 34.75 2.17
C ILE A 10 20.13 35.93 1.51
N ALA A 11 18.86 35.78 1.13
CA ALA A 11 18.08 36.85 0.53
C ALA A 11 17.98 38.10 1.43
N PHE A 12 17.74 37.92 2.73
CA PHE A 12 17.66 39.04 3.67
C PHE A 12 19.00 39.72 3.96
N VAL A 13 20.10 38.97 3.98
CA VAL A 13 21.44 39.52 4.27
C VAL A 13 21.96 40.39 3.13
N TYR A 14 21.81 39.95 1.88
CA TYR A 14 22.40 40.64 0.73
C TYR A 14 21.46 41.66 0.07
N GLY A 15 20.14 41.53 0.26
CA GLY A 15 19.16 42.38 -0.43
C GLY A 15 17.89 42.68 0.37
N PRO A 16 17.99 43.29 1.56
CA PRO A 16 16.82 43.50 2.43
C PRO A 16 15.72 44.36 1.81
N ALA A 17 16.03 45.21 0.82
CA ALA A 17 15.02 46.01 0.12
C ALA A 17 14.27 45.25 -1.00
N ILE A 18 14.89 44.21 -1.59
CA ILE A 18 14.35 43.49 -2.76
C ILE A 18 13.59 42.23 -2.33
N THR A 19 14.12 41.55 -1.32
CA THR A 19 13.62 40.31 -0.75
C THR A 19 12.16 40.31 -0.28
N PRO A 20 11.63 41.32 0.43
CA PRO A 20 10.26 41.27 0.94
C PRO A 20 9.21 41.18 -0.18
N LEU A 21 9.47 41.82 -1.33
CA LEU A 21 8.56 41.74 -2.47
C LEU A 21 8.58 40.32 -3.10
N GLY A 22 9.77 39.74 -3.28
CA GLY A 22 9.91 38.38 -3.80
C GLY A 22 9.27 37.32 -2.90
N ILE A 23 9.39 37.49 -1.58
CA ILE A 23 8.75 36.62 -0.59
C ILE A 23 7.23 36.83 -0.60
N LEU A 24 6.73 38.06 -0.70
CA LEU A 24 5.29 38.33 -0.76
C LEU A 24 4.65 37.67 -1.99
N LEU A 25 5.25 37.85 -3.17
CA LEU A 25 4.82 37.22 -4.41
C LEU A 25 4.88 35.68 -4.32
N ALA A 26 5.95 35.13 -3.76
CA ALA A 26 6.07 33.69 -3.54
C ALA A 26 5.03 33.17 -2.52
N ALA A 27 4.76 33.89 -1.43
CA ALA A 27 3.81 33.49 -0.40
C ALA A 27 2.37 33.43 -0.94
N ILE A 28 1.97 34.38 -1.78
CA ILE A 28 0.67 34.37 -2.46
C ILE A 28 0.50 33.09 -3.28
N LEU A 29 1.54 32.66 -3.99
CA LEU A 29 1.50 31.42 -4.75
C LEU A 29 1.40 30.19 -3.88
N ILE A 30 2.20 30.11 -2.83
CA ILE A 30 2.19 28.98 -1.91
C ILE A 30 0.79 28.86 -1.29
N GLY A 31 0.17 29.98 -0.91
CA GLY A 31 -1.20 30.02 -0.43
C GLY A 31 -2.20 29.47 -1.45
N ALA A 32 -2.13 29.92 -2.71
CA ALA A 32 -2.99 29.41 -3.79
C ALA A 32 -2.80 27.90 -4.01
N GLN A 33 -1.56 27.41 -3.98
CA GLN A 33 -1.24 25.99 -4.15
C GLN A 33 -1.73 25.13 -2.98
N ILE A 34 -1.61 25.62 -1.74
CA ILE A 34 -2.17 24.92 -0.57
C ILE A 34 -3.69 24.85 -0.68
N GLY A 35 -4.36 25.91 -1.12
CA GLY A 35 -5.81 25.92 -1.37
C GLY A 35 -6.25 24.84 -2.36
N ILE A 36 -5.58 24.77 -3.51
CA ILE A 36 -5.84 23.74 -4.53
C ILE A 36 -5.54 22.34 -3.97
N ALA A 37 -4.43 22.16 -3.26
CA ALA A 37 -4.06 20.89 -2.66
C ALA A 37 -5.08 20.41 -1.62
N LEU A 38 -5.64 21.30 -0.80
CA LEU A 38 -6.68 20.96 0.18
C LEU A 38 -8.00 20.56 -0.50
N PHE A 39 -8.38 21.27 -1.56
CA PHE A 39 -9.55 20.94 -2.36
C PHE A 39 -9.41 19.55 -3.01
N LEU A 40 -8.29 19.31 -3.69
CA LEU A 40 -7.99 18.02 -4.33
C LEU A 40 -7.84 16.88 -3.31
N LYS A 41 -7.29 17.14 -2.12
CA LYS A 41 -7.20 16.13 -1.05
C LYS A 41 -8.57 15.67 -0.58
N LYS A 42 -9.53 16.59 -0.42
CA LYS A 42 -10.92 16.25 -0.05
C LYS A 42 -11.57 15.37 -1.12
N GLN A 43 -11.34 15.68 -2.40
CA GLN A 43 -11.83 14.86 -3.51
C GLN A 43 -11.14 13.49 -3.57
N SER A 44 -9.81 13.44 -3.43
CA SER A 44 -9.04 12.19 -3.42
C SER A 44 -9.50 11.20 -2.35
N SER A 45 -9.91 11.68 -1.17
CA SER A 45 -10.44 10.82 -0.12
C SER A 45 -11.78 10.20 -0.51
N ARG A 46 -12.63 10.92 -1.26
CA ARG A 46 -13.89 10.39 -1.79
C ARG A 46 -13.64 9.39 -2.89
N ASP A 47 -12.70 9.67 -3.81
CA ASP A 47 -12.31 8.74 -4.88
C ASP A 47 -11.82 7.41 -4.30
N SER A 48 -10.99 7.46 -3.25
CA SER A 48 -10.53 6.25 -2.54
C SER A 48 -11.67 5.47 -1.90
N ALA A 49 -12.70 6.15 -1.37
CA ALA A 49 -13.87 5.47 -0.79
C ALA A 49 -14.76 4.82 -1.87
N MET A 50 -14.91 5.46 -3.03
CA MET A 50 -15.68 4.93 -4.16
C MET A 50 -14.98 3.71 -4.79
N ALA A 51 -13.65 3.68 -4.80
CA ALA A 51 -12.85 2.56 -5.29
C ALA A 51 -13.04 1.25 -4.49
N HIS A 52 -13.55 1.30 -3.26
CA HIS A 52 -13.81 0.09 -2.48
C HIS A 52 -14.87 -0.83 -3.10
N ARG A 53 -15.91 -0.27 -3.73
CA ARG A 53 -17.00 -1.06 -4.32
C ARG A 53 -16.56 -1.93 -5.50
N PRO A 54 -15.89 -1.40 -6.55
CA PRO A 54 -15.41 -2.24 -7.65
C PRO A 54 -14.35 -3.24 -7.19
N SER A 55 -13.47 -2.86 -6.24
CA SER A 55 -12.52 -3.82 -5.67
C SER A 55 -13.21 -4.98 -4.94
N ARG A 56 -14.25 -4.70 -4.14
CA ARG A 56 -15.02 -5.75 -3.46
C ARG A 56 -15.73 -6.66 -4.45
N LEU A 57 -16.31 -6.10 -5.51
CA LEU A 57 -16.98 -6.87 -6.56
C LEU A 57 -16.02 -7.85 -7.24
N VAL A 58 -14.80 -7.41 -7.54
CA VAL A 58 -13.75 -8.27 -8.10
C VAL A 58 -13.33 -9.36 -7.12
N ILE A 59 -13.18 -9.02 -5.84
CA ILE A 59 -12.84 -10.02 -4.80
C ILE A 59 -13.94 -11.09 -4.71
N GLU A 60 -15.21 -10.69 -4.67
CA GLU A 60 -16.35 -11.61 -4.63
C GLU A 60 -16.41 -12.51 -5.87
N ALA A 61 -16.16 -11.94 -7.06
CA ALA A 61 -16.12 -12.70 -8.31
C ALA A 61 -14.94 -13.70 -8.34
N ILE A 62 -13.79 -13.35 -7.77
CA ILE A 62 -12.61 -14.24 -7.72
C ILE A 62 -12.80 -15.33 -6.66
N GLU A 63 -13.27 -14.97 -5.47
CA GLU A 63 -13.54 -15.91 -4.38
C GLU A 63 -14.60 -16.95 -4.76
N HIS A 64 -15.57 -16.55 -5.60
CA HIS A 64 -16.68 -17.41 -6.02
C HIS A 64 -16.73 -17.62 -7.54
N HIS A 65 -15.58 -17.77 -8.20
CA HIS A 65 -15.53 -17.86 -9.66
C HIS A 65 -16.37 -19.04 -10.20
N GLU A 66 -16.39 -20.18 -9.52
CA GLU A 66 -17.15 -21.36 -9.95
C GLU A 66 -18.65 -21.06 -9.95
N THR A 67 -19.13 -20.33 -8.94
CA THR A 67 -20.54 -19.94 -8.85
C THR A 67 -20.91 -18.94 -9.94
N VAL A 68 -20.03 -17.99 -10.23
CA VAL A 68 -20.24 -17.03 -11.32
C VAL A 68 -20.33 -17.75 -12.68
N GLN A 69 -19.45 -18.73 -12.91
CA GLN A 69 -19.44 -19.55 -14.13
C GLN A 69 -20.65 -20.48 -14.23
N CYS A 70 -21.03 -21.14 -13.14
CA CYS A 70 -22.21 -22.01 -13.13
C CYS A 70 -23.51 -21.25 -13.37
N LEU A 71 -23.60 -20.00 -12.91
CA LEU A 71 -24.77 -19.14 -13.12
C LEU A 71 -24.70 -18.31 -14.41
N VAL A 72 -23.60 -18.42 -15.18
CA VAL A 72 -23.35 -17.68 -16.43
C VAL A 72 -23.56 -16.17 -16.22
N GLN A 73 -23.03 -15.64 -15.11
CA GLN A 73 -23.21 -14.24 -14.70
C GLN A 73 -21.98 -13.36 -15.00
N GLU A 74 -20.99 -13.84 -15.76
CA GLU A 74 -19.73 -13.12 -15.99
C GLU A 74 -19.96 -11.73 -16.60
N GLN A 75 -20.86 -11.64 -17.58
CA GLN A 75 -21.21 -10.38 -18.24
C GLN A 75 -21.79 -9.36 -17.24
N ARG A 76 -22.66 -9.82 -16.34
CA ARG A 76 -23.24 -8.94 -15.32
C ARG A 76 -22.18 -8.38 -14.36
N PHE A 77 -21.22 -9.21 -13.95
CA PHE A 77 -20.12 -8.74 -13.10
C PHE A 77 -19.20 -7.77 -13.86
N HIS A 78 -18.95 -8.03 -15.13
CA HIS A 78 -18.19 -7.14 -16.00
C HIS A 78 -18.87 -5.77 -16.14
N ASP A 79 -20.15 -5.73 -16.53
CA ASP A 79 -20.90 -4.49 -16.74
C ASP A 79 -21.00 -3.67 -15.44
N LEU A 80 -21.28 -4.35 -14.32
CA LEU A 80 -21.33 -3.70 -13.01
C LEU A 80 -19.96 -3.14 -12.61
N PHE A 81 -18.86 -3.82 -12.94
CA PHE A 81 -17.51 -3.32 -12.68
C PHE A 81 -17.20 -2.10 -13.56
N GLU A 82 -17.54 -2.17 -14.86
CA GLU A 82 -17.34 -1.09 -15.82
C GLU A 82 -18.09 0.18 -15.40
N ASP A 83 -19.35 0.07 -14.97
CA ASP A 83 -20.15 1.20 -14.47
C ASP A 83 -19.47 1.90 -13.28
N HIS A 84 -19.00 1.12 -12.29
CA HIS A 84 -18.32 1.67 -11.12
C HIS A 84 -16.96 2.30 -11.48
N MET A 85 -16.24 1.73 -12.45
CA MET A 85 -14.94 2.23 -12.88
C MET A 85 -15.05 3.48 -13.76
N ASN A 86 -16.09 3.59 -14.59
CA ASN A 86 -16.32 4.75 -15.45
C ASN A 86 -16.52 6.04 -14.64
N GLU A 87 -17.23 5.98 -13.52
CA GLU A 87 -17.38 7.13 -12.61
C GLU A 87 -16.03 7.56 -12.01
N ILE A 88 -15.25 6.59 -11.54
CA ILE A 88 -13.90 6.83 -10.98
C ILE A 88 -12.97 7.42 -12.05
N GLN A 89 -13.02 6.90 -13.27
CA GLN A 89 -12.19 7.37 -14.38
C GLN A 89 -12.55 8.80 -14.77
N ARG A 90 -13.84 9.14 -14.89
CA ARG A 90 -14.27 10.52 -15.20
C ARG A 90 -13.82 11.51 -14.14
N HIS A 91 -14.01 11.19 -12.86
CA HIS A 91 -13.51 12.04 -11.76
C HIS A 91 -11.97 12.13 -11.77
N GLY A 92 -11.29 11.01 -12.05
CA GLY A 92 -9.83 10.95 -12.17
C GLY A 92 -9.29 11.87 -13.26
N ILE A 93 -9.88 11.86 -14.46
CA ILE A 93 -9.44 12.70 -15.58
C ILE A 93 -9.60 14.19 -15.24
N VAL A 94 -10.78 14.61 -14.75
CA VAL A 94 -11.02 16.01 -14.39
C VAL A 94 -10.06 16.48 -13.31
N ARG A 95 -9.83 15.64 -12.29
CA ARG A 95 -8.87 15.91 -11.22
C ARG A 95 -7.45 16.10 -11.75
N VAL A 96 -6.98 15.17 -12.58
CA VAL A 96 -5.62 15.23 -13.16
C VAL A 96 -5.45 16.47 -14.02
N LEU A 97 -6.48 16.86 -14.78
CA LEU A 97 -6.46 18.11 -15.56
C LEU A 97 -6.36 19.34 -14.66
N ILE A 98 -7.15 19.43 -13.58
CA ILE A 98 -7.07 20.54 -12.62
C ILE A 98 -5.67 20.61 -11.98
N GLU A 99 -5.13 19.46 -11.58
CA GLU A 99 -3.79 19.37 -10.98
C GLU A 99 -2.68 19.78 -11.96
N ALA A 100 -2.76 19.33 -13.22
CA ALA A 100 -1.83 19.70 -14.27
C ALA A 100 -1.89 21.21 -14.56
N CYS A 101 -3.08 21.78 -14.73
CA CYS A 101 -3.25 23.23 -14.93
C CYS A 101 -2.70 24.03 -13.75
N ALA A 102 -2.99 23.62 -12.51
CA ALA A 102 -2.50 24.29 -11.31
C ALA A 102 -0.97 24.27 -11.19
N THR A 103 -0.35 23.14 -11.55
CA THR A 103 1.11 22.97 -11.51
C THR A 103 1.78 23.75 -12.64
N SER A 104 1.20 23.77 -13.83
CA SER A 104 1.70 24.58 -14.95
C SER A 104 1.60 26.08 -14.64
N LEU A 105 0.49 26.55 -14.07
CA LEU A 105 0.33 27.94 -13.66
C LEU A 105 1.34 28.34 -12.59
N GLN A 106 1.67 27.41 -11.67
CA GLN A 106 2.73 27.60 -10.68
C GLN A 106 4.09 27.87 -11.32
N ALA A 107 4.47 27.04 -12.30
CA ALA A 107 5.75 27.17 -13.00
C ALA A 107 5.82 28.52 -13.74
N CYS A 108 4.76 28.90 -14.45
CA CYS A 108 4.68 30.19 -15.13
C CYS A 108 4.85 31.37 -14.16
N PHE A 109 4.13 31.37 -13.05
CA PHE A 109 4.21 32.48 -12.09
C PHE A 109 5.59 32.55 -11.42
N ALA A 110 6.25 31.43 -11.15
CA ALA A 110 7.62 31.44 -10.61
C ALA A 110 8.59 32.18 -11.53
N PHE A 111 8.52 31.96 -12.86
CA PHE A 111 9.33 32.70 -13.82
C PHE A 111 8.96 34.19 -13.89
N ILE A 112 7.67 34.53 -13.80
CA ILE A 112 7.22 35.94 -13.72
C ILE A 112 7.76 36.62 -12.45
N ASN A 113 7.74 35.92 -11.32
CA ASN A 113 8.29 36.43 -10.06
C ASN A 113 9.79 36.76 -10.19
N PHE A 114 10.57 35.86 -10.80
CA PHE A 114 11.98 36.12 -11.05
C PHE A 114 12.20 37.26 -12.04
N ALA A 115 11.38 37.38 -13.09
CA ALA A 115 11.43 38.51 -14.01
C ALA A 115 11.15 39.85 -13.30
N CYS A 116 10.16 39.90 -12.41
CA CYS A 116 9.86 41.08 -11.59
C CYS A 116 11.02 41.43 -10.65
N LEU A 117 11.61 40.42 -9.99
CA LEU A 117 12.76 40.59 -9.11
C LEU A 117 13.98 41.13 -9.87
N TYR A 118 14.30 40.58 -11.04
CA TYR A 118 15.38 41.08 -11.89
C TYR A 118 15.10 42.50 -12.39
N ARG A 119 13.87 42.78 -12.81
CA ARG A 119 13.47 44.13 -13.28
C ARG A 119 13.72 45.19 -12.21
N LEU A 120 13.28 44.92 -10.98
CA LEU A 120 13.52 45.83 -9.85
C LEU A 120 15.00 45.88 -9.48
N GLY A 121 15.65 44.72 -9.44
CA GLY A 121 17.09 44.62 -9.19
C GLY A 121 17.90 45.53 -10.11
N VAL A 122 17.62 45.53 -11.42
CA VAL A 122 18.28 46.40 -12.40
C VAL A 122 18.00 47.88 -12.12
N THR A 123 16.77 48.27 -11.78
CA THR A 123 16.44 49.66 -11.42
C THR A 123 17.20 50.12 -10.18
N LEU A 124 17.41 49.23 -9.20
CA LEU A 124 18.17 49.54 -7.98
C LEU A 124 19.69 49.60 -8.21
N VAL A 125 20.22 48.79 -9.13
CA VAL A 125 21.62 48.91 -9.59
C VAL A 125 21.82 50.25 -10.30
N GLY A 126 20.89 50.67 -11.15
CA GLY A 126 20.95 51.98 -11.82
C GLY A 126 20.92 53.18 -10.86
N SER A 127 20.36 52.99 -9.66
CA SER A 127 20.36 53.98 -8.58
C SER A 127 21.62 53.92 -7.69
N ASN A 128 22.61 53.10 -8.06
CA ASN A 128 23.87 52.85 -7.36
C ASN A 128 23.73 52.36 -5.91
N ARG A 129 22.62 51.69 -5.58
CA ARG A 129 22.33 51.18 -4.22
C ARG A 129 22.76 49.73 -3.99
N TYR A 130 22.92 48.96 -5.06
CA TYR A 130 23.24 47.54 -5.01
C TYR A 130 24.23 47.17 -6.11
N HIS A 131 25.16 46.25 -5.79
CA HIS A 131 26.05 45.66 -6.80
C HIS A 131 25.30 44.60 -7.62
N PRO A 132 25.55 44.47 -8.93
CA PRO A 132 24.88 43.47 -9.78
C PRO A 132 24.96 42.04 -9.22
N PHE A 133 26.11 41.68 -8.63
CA PHE A 133 26.34 40.37 -8.04
C PHE A 133 25.40 40.06 -6.87
N SER A 134 25.11 41.04 -6.01
CA SER A 134 24.22 40.86 -4.85
C SER A 134 22.78 40.59 -5.29
N VAL A 135 22.31 41.26 -6.35
CA VAL A 135 20.97 41.02 -6.92
C VAL A 135 20.87 39.61 -7.48
N PHE A 136 21.87 39.18 -8.26
CA PHE A 136 21.92 37.82 -8.81
C PHE A 136 21.91 36.75 -7.71
N GLN A 137 22.71 36.93 -6.66
CA GLN A 137 22.77 36.00 -5.54
C GLN A 137 21.42 35.86 -4.82
N VAL A 138 20.69 36.96 -4.61
CA VAL A 138 19.36 36.92 -4.00
C VAL A 138 18.36 36.16 -4.88
N VAL A 139 18.33 36.43 -6.19
CA VAL A 139 17.38 35.76 -7.10
C VAL A 139 17.65 34.26 -7.20
N GLU A 140 18.92 33.86 -7.36
CA GLU A 140 19.25 32.43 -7.43
C GLU A 140 19.02 31.71 -6.09
N SER A 141 19.22 32.37 -4.96
CA SER A 141 18.88 31.79 -3.65
C SER A 141 17.37 31.51 -3.49
N LEU A 142 16.52 32.40 -4.01
CA LEU A 142 15.06 32.22 -4.02
C LEU A 142 14.62 31.15 -5.05
N ASN A 143 15.34 31.00 -6.15
CA ASN A 143 15.13 29.93 -7.13
C ASN A 143 15.39 28.55 -6.52
N CYS A 144 16.53 28.36 -5.87
CA CYS A 144 16.85 27.12 -5.15
C CYS A 144 15.82 26.79 -4.04
N ALA A 145 15.35 27.81 -3.31
CA ALA A 145 14.30 27.64 -2.31
C ALA A 145 12.96 27.18 -2.94
N SER A 146 12.59 27.72 -4.10
CA SER A 146 11.37 27.37 -4.83
C SER A 146 11.37 25.92 -5.32
N ILE A 147 12.49 25.44 -5.88
CA ILE A 147 12.64 24.04 -6.31
C ILE A 147 12.49 23.09 -5.12
N SER A 148 13.12 23.43 -3.99
CA SER A 148 13.04 22.63 -2.76
C SER A 148 11.61 22.48 -2.24
N LEU A 149 10.77 23.50 -2.43
CA LEU A 149 9.37 23.46 -2.04
C LEU A 149 8.55 22.52 -2.95
N LEU A 150 8.82 22.53 -4.25
CA LEU A 150 8.19 21.61 -5.20
C LEU A 150 8.52 20.15 -4.86
N THR A 151 9.80 19.88 -4.58
CA THR A 151 10.25 18.56 -4.13
C THR A 151 9.55 18.11 -2.85
N PHE A 152 9.34 19.03 -1.90
CA PHE A 152 8.59 18.74 -0.67
C PHE A 152 7.13 18.36 -0.93
N LYS A 153 6.44 19.04 -1.87
CA LYS A 153 5.04 18.72 -2.26
C LYS A 153 4.89 17.26 -2.69
N ILE A 154 5.88 16.74 -3.44
CA ILE A 154 5.88 15.36 -3.95
C ILE A 154 6.15 14.35 -2.82
N TYR A 155 7.10 14.62 -1.93
CA TYR A 155 7.48 13.67 -0.87
C TYR A 155 6.56 13.67 0.36
N ALA A 156 5.89 14.78 0.66
CA ALA A 156 5.02 14.90 1.82
C ALA A 156 3.94 13.79 1.90
N PRO A 157 3.16 13.48 0.84
CA PRO A 157 2.17 12.40 0.91
C PRO A 157 2.81 11.03 1.10
N GLU A 158 3.96 10.73 0.45
CA GLU A 158 4.68 9.47 0.62
C GLU A 158 5.11 9.26 2.08
N TYR A 159 5.66 10.30 2.71
CA TYR A 159 6.07 10.25 4.10
C TYR A 159 4.89 9.96 5.04
N VAL A 160 3.75 10.63 4.82
CA VAL A 160 2.53 10.42 5.63
C VAL A 160 2.03 8.99 5.49
N ARG A 161 2.01 8.45 4.26
CA ARG A 161 1.62 7.05 4.02
C ARG A 161 2.57 6.07 4.70
N ALA A 162 3.89 6.27 4.56
CA ALA A 162 4.89 5.42 5.19
C ALA A 162 4.75 5.40 6.73
N ARG A 163 4.55 6.57 7.34
CA ARG A 163 4.33 6.69 8.79
C ARG A 163 3.05 5.99 9.24
N PHE A 164 1.97 6.09 8.47
CA PHE A 164 0.72 5.39 8.76
C PHE A 164 0.89 3.86 8.69
N SER A 165 1.50 3.36 7.62
CA SER A 165 1.79 1.91 7.45
C SER A 165 2.70 1.37 8.56
N ALA A 166 3.76 2.10 8.92
CA ALA A 166 4.60 1.74 10.06
C ALA A 166 3.79 1.71 11.37
N GLY A 167 2.88 2.67 11.56
CA GLY A 167 1.94 2.68 12.69
C GLY A 167 1.07 1.43 12.76
N LEU A 168 0.54 0.95 11.64
CA LEU A 168 -0.22 -0.30 11.58
C LEU A 168 0.65 -1.52 11.93
N ILE A 169 1.87 -1.59 11.41
CA ILE A 169 2.83 -2.66 11.75
C ILE A 169 3.11 -2.66 13.25
N PHE A 170 3.42 -1.50 13.83
CA PHE A 170 3.65 -1.39 15.27
C PHE A 170 2.39 -1.69 16.09
N ASN A 171 1.20 -1.40 15.58
CA ASN A 171 -0.05 -1.76 16.22
C ASN A 171 -0.25 -3.28 16.21
N MET A 172 0.00 -3.95 15.09
CA MET A 172 -0.04 -5.41 14.97
C MET A 172 0.98 -6.07 15.89
N LEU A 173 2.21 -5.57 15.94
CA LEU A 173 3.27 -6.08 16.84
C LEU A 173 2.92 -5.91 18.33
N ARG A 174 2.09 -4.92 18.68
CA ARG A 174 1.62 -4.70 20.05
C ARG A 174 0.35 -5.47 20.41
N GLN A 175 -0.29 -6.13 19.45
CA GLN A 175 -1.46 -6.95 19.76
C GLN A 175 -1.03 -8.09 20.69
N ARG A 176 -1.66 -8.16 21.86
CA ARG A 176 -1.53 -9.32 22.75
C ARG A 176 -2.49 -10.41 22.27
N PRO A 177 -2.04 -11.67 22.18
CA PRO A 177 -2.93 -12.77 21.79
C PRO A 177 -4.07 -12.89 22.80
N LYS A 178 -5.29 -13.17 22.32
CA LYS A 178 -6.47 -13.37 23.18
C LYS A 178 -6.34 -14.64 24.05
N ILE A 179 -5.65 -15.65 23.54
CA ILE A 179 -5.33 -16.86 24.28
C ILE A 179 -3.94 -16.64 24.87
N ASP A 180 -3.92 -16.28 26.15
CA ASP A 180 -2.69 -16.15 26.94
C ASP A 180 -2.65 -17.26 27.98
N SER A 181 -1.76 -18.23 27.78
CA SER A 181 -1.58 -19.37 28.68
C SER A 181 -1.02 -18.98 30.05
N TYR A 182 -0.51 -17.75 30.21
CA TYR A 182 0.07 -17.27 31.47
C TYR A 182 -0.88 -16.41 32.30
N THR A 183 -2.09 -16.11 31.81
CA THR A 183 -3.07 -15.29 32.53
C THR A 183 -3.91 -16.15 33.51
N GLU A 184 -4.23 -15.59 34.68
CA GLU A 184 -5.05 -16.28 35.71
C GLU A 184 -6.57 -16.17 35.50
N ALA A 185 -7.00 -15.29 34.61
CA ALA A 185 -8.41 -15.06 34.28
C ALA A 185 -8.91 -16.04 33.20
N GLY A 186 -10.06 -16.67 33.43
CA GLY A 186 -10.73 -17.55 32.45
C GLY A 186 -11.15 -18.90 33.03
N HIS A 187 -11.73 -19.75 32.16
CA HIS A 187 -12.08 -21.13 32.51
C HIS A 187 -10.82 -22.00 32.55
N ARG A 188 -10.69 -22.81 33.60
CA ARG A 188 -9.58 -23.75 33.78
C ARG A 188 -9.98 -25.11 33.25
N TYR A 189 -9.15 -25.65 32.36
CA TYR A 189 -9.26 -27.02 31.89
C TYR A 189 -8.10 -27.82 32.47
N SER A 190 -8.39 -29.01 32.97
CA SER A 190 -7.38 -29.96 33.45
C SER A 190 -7.21 -31.09 32.44
N PHE A 191 -5.99 -31.33 32.01
CA PHE A 191 -5.61 -32.49 31.19
C PHE A 191 -4.82 -33.44 32.09
N ASP A 192 -5.33 -34.65 32.33
CA ASP A 192 -4.71 -35.67 33.18
C ASP A 192 -4.27 -35.18 34.57
N GLY A 193 -5.08 -34.29 35.17
CA GLY A 193 -4.82 -33.72 36.49
C GLY A 193 -3.84 -32.54 36.50
N MET A 194 -3.22 -32.18 35.37
CA MET A 194 -2.43 -30.95 35.22
C MET A 194 -3.29 -29.81 34.65
N ASP A 195 -3.06 -28.59 35.13
CA ASP A 195 -3.74 -27.41 34.58
C ASP A 195 -3.22 -27.11 33.17
N SER A 196 -4.15 -26.80 32.25
CA SER A 196 -3.85 -26.33 30.88
C SER A 196 -2.81 -25.21 30.77
N ARG A 197 -2.60 -24.42 31.83
CA ARG A 197 -1.61 -23.32 31.91
C ARG A 197 -0.19 -23.79 32.22
N GLU A 198 -0.07 -24.93 32.89
CA GLU A 198 1.22 -25.53 33.24
C GLU A 198 1.81 -26.33 32.07
N ILE A 199 0.98 -26.64 31.08
CA ILE A 199 1.37 -27.40 29.89
C ILE A 199 1.76 -26.44 28.76
N ASN A 200 2.90 -26.70 28.12
CA ASN A 200 3.29 -25.97 26.92
C ASN A 200 2.25 -26.19 25.80
N VAL A 201 1.67 -25.10 25.27
CA VAL A 201 0.63 -25.18 24.23
C VAL A 201 1.07 -25.94 22.97
N ARG A 202 2.35 -25.84 22.57
CA ARG A 202 2.85 -26.60 21.42
C ARG A 202 2.88 -28.09 21.71
N TYR A 203 3.26 -28.47 22.94
CA TYR A 203 3.23 -29.87 23.37
C TYR A 203 1.80 -30.40 23.44
N LEU A 204 0.87 -29.67 24.08
CA LEU A 204 -0.53 -30.08 24.15
C LEU A 204 -1.14 -30.31 22.75
N ARG A 205 -0.90 -29.37 21.81
CA ARG A 205 -1.36 -29.50 20.42
C ARG A 205 -0.71 -30.64 19.65
N SER A 206 0.47 -31.12 20.05
CA SER A 206 1.11 -32.29 19.44
C SER A 206 0.47 -33.62 19.86
N GLN A 207 -0.27 -33.62 20.97
CA GLN A 207 -0.98 -34.81 21.49
C GLN A 207 -2.45 -34.84 21.04
N MET A 208 -2.89 -33.88 20.24
CA MET A 208 -4.28 -33.73 19.81
C MET A 208 -4.34 -33.67 18.29
N ALA A 209 -5.32 -34.37 17.71
CA ALA A 209 -5.69 -34.23 16.30
C ALA A 209 -7.07 -33.56 16.21
N LEU A 210 -7.22 -32.58 15.32
CA LEU A 210 -8.49 -31.94 15.02
C LEU A 210 -8.87 -32.26 13.57
N VAL A 211 -10.10 -32.75 13.38
CA VAL A 211 -10.69 -32.96 12.05
C VAL A 211 -11.92 -32.08 11.93
N GLU A 212 -11.85 -31.10 11.05
CA GLU A 212 -12.98 -30.21 10.77
C GLU A 212 -13.96 -30.89 9.80
N SER A 213 -15.26 -30.60 9.93
CA SER A 213 -16.28 -31.13 9.01
C SER A 213 -16.07 -30.70 7.55
N LYS A 214 -15.32 -29.60 7.33
CA LYS A 214 -14.86 -29.12 6.03
C LYS A 214 -13.35 -28.90 6.12
N PRO A 215 -12.52 -29.92 5.84
CA PRO A 215 -11.08 -29.79 5.95
C PRO A 215 -10.53 -28.80 4.92
N VAL A 216 -9.62 -27.94 5.35
CA VAL A 216 -8.88 -27.03 4.47
C VAL A 216 -7.54 -27.68 4.12
N LEU A 217 -7.30 -27.90 2.83
CA LEU A 217 -6.02 -28.37 2.31
C LEU A 217 -5.22 -27.19 1.77
N PHE A 218 -3.90 -27.25 1.92
CA PHE A 218 -2.99 -26.30 1.28
C PHE A 218 -2.83 -26.64 -0.21
N SER A 219 -2.51 -25.62 -1.01
CA SER A 219 -2.17 -25.76 -2.44
C SER A 219 -0.79 -26.41 -2.65
N TYR A 220 -0.58 -27.57 -2.04
CA TYR A 220 0.61 -28.42 -2.09
C TYR A 220 0.26 -29.78 -2.70
N THR A 221 1.17 -30.73 -2.63
CA THR A 221 0.87 -32.11 -3.00
C THR A 221 0.04 -32.82 -1.94
N VAL A 222 -0.62 -33.92 -2.32
CA VAL A 222 -1.34 -34.79 -1.36
C VAL A 222 -0.38 -35.27 -0.27
N LYS A 223 0.84 -35.67 -0.66
CA LYS A 223 1.91 -36.06 0.25
C LYS A 223 2.25 -34.95 1.25
N GLU A 224 2.50 -33.73 0.76
CA GLU A 224 2.86 -32.58 1.60
C GLU A 224 1.74 -32.16 2.55
N ASN A 225 0.47 -32.33 2.14
CA ASN A 225 -0.67 -32.12 3.03
C ASN A 225 -0.76 -33.20 4.13
N ILE A 226 -0.53 -34.48 3.80
CA ILE A 226 -0.50 -35.57 4.79
C ILE A 226 0.64 -35.35 5.79
N THR A 227 1.81 -34.91 5.33
CA THR A 227 2.98 -34.67 6.18
C THR A 227 3.01 -33.28 6.81
N TYR A 228 1.95 -32.47 6.68
CA TYR A 228 1.97 -31.08 7.12
C TYR A 228 2.16 -30.97 8.64
N GLY A 229 3.21 -30.26 9.07
CA GLY A 229 3.54 -30.11 10.49
C GLY A 229 4.24 -31.32 11.13
N LEU A 230 4.57 -32.36 10.35
CA LEU A 230 5.32 -33.53 10.78
C LEU A 230 6.81 -33.41 10.37
N PRO A 231 7.73 -34.13 11.07
CA PRO A 231 9.10 -34.28 10.60
C PRO A 231 9.14 -35.01 9.24
N ILE A 232 10.33 -35.10 8.64
CA ILE A 232 10.51 -35.85 7.39
C ILE A 232 10.18 -37.33 7.65
N LEU A 233 9.11 -37.82 7.02
CA LEU A 233 8.63 -39.21 7.12
C LEU A 233 9.03 -40.02 5.89
N SER A 234 9.18 -41.33 6.07
CA SER A 234 9.41 -42.23 4.93
C SER A 234 8.15 -42.38 4.09
N HIS A 235 8.33 -42.72 2.82
CA HIS A 235 7.23 -42.94 1.90
C HIS A 235 6.23 -44.00 2.39
N GLN A 236 6.76 -45.09 2.96
CA GLN A 236 5.98 -46.19 3.53
C GLN A 236 5.05 -45.74 4.68
N GLN A 237 5.51 -44.84 5.55
CA GLN A 237 4.70 -44.35 6.68
C GLN A 237 3.53 -43.48 6.19
N ILE A 238 3.74 -42.73 5.11
CA ILE A 238 2.71 -41.89 4.49
C ILE A 238 1.64 -42.77 3.85
N GLU A 239 2.05 -43.83 3.16
CA GLU A 239 1.13 -44.81 2.57
C GLU A 239 0.32 -45.57 3.64
N GLU A 240 0.97 -46.00 4.71
CA GLU A 240 0.31 -46.66 5.84
C GLU A 240 -0.74 -45.75 6.49
N ALA A 241 -0.41 -44.48 6.72
CA ALA A 241 -1.37 -43.50 7.24
C ALA A 241 -2.56 -43.28 6.27
N ALA A 242 -2.30 -43.21 4.97
CA ALA A 242 -3.35 -43.08 3.96
C ALA A 242 -4.25 -44.34 3.90
N LEU A 243 -3.69 -45.52 4.14
CA LEU A 243 -4.42 -46.78 4.17
C LEU A 243 -5.31 -46.88 5.42
N LEU A 244 -4.80 -46.49 6.59
CA LEU A 244 -5.58 -46.41 7.83
C LEU A 244 -6.70 -45.38 7.74
N ALA A 245 -6.50 -44.29 7.01
CA ALA A 245 -7.52 -43.28 6.75
C ALA A 245 -8.54 -43.68 5.67
N GLY A 246 -8.37 -44.84 5.02
CA GLY A 246 -9.22 -45.28 3.89
C GLY A 246 -9.09 -44.41 2.64
N ALA A 247 -8.03 -43.59 2.55
CA ALA A 247 -7.79 -42.68 1.44
C ALA A 247 -6.85 -43.25 0.37
N HIS A 248 -6.14 -44.35 0.65
CA HIS A 248 -5.12 -44.91 -0.24
C HIS A 248 -5.65 -45.23 -1.64
N ASP A 249 -6.74 -46.01 -1.73
CA ASP A 249 -7.33 -46.40 -3.02
C ASP A 249 -7.83 -45.17 -3.80
N PHE A 250 -8.43 -44.20 -3.10
CA PHE A 250 -8.87 -42.94 -3.69
C PHE A 250 -7.69 -42.15 -4.27
N ILE A 251 -6.58 -42.05 -3.53
CA ILE A 251 -5.38 -41.33 -3.97
C ILE A 251 -4.75 -42.01 -5.19
N GLN A 252 -4.71 -43.34 -5.23
CA GLN A 252 -4.19 -44.07 -6.39
C GLN A 252 -5.03 -43.88 -7.66
N LEU A 253 -6.34 -43.69 -7.51
CA LEU A 253 -7.26 -43.42 -8.61
C LEU A 253 -7.15 -41.98 -9.16
N LEU A 254 -6.47 -41.07 -8.43
CA LEU A 254 -6.30 -39.70 -8.91
C LEU A 254 -5.38 -39.65 -10.14
N PRO A 255 -5.74 -38.88 -11.17
CA PRO A 255 -4.86 -38.69 -12.32
C PRO A 255 -3.58 -37.97 -11.90
N LYS A 256 -2.43 -38.58 -12.18
CA LYS A 256 -1.11 -37.95 -11.99
C LYS A 256 -0.99 -36.77 -12.96
N VAL A 257 -1.00 -35.55 -12.43
CA VAL A 257 -0.84 -34.33 -13.25
C VAL A 257 0.63 -34.21 -13.65
N SER A 258 1.00 -34.80 -14.80
CA SER A 258 2.33 -34.61 -15.38
C SER A 258 2.57 -33.13 -15.72
N ALA A 259 3.82 -32.68 -15.59
CA ALA A 259 4.32 -31.30 -15.63
C ALA A 259 3.96 -30.42 -16.86
N ILE A 260 3.11 -30.87 -17.78
CA ILE A 260 2.71 -30.16 -19.02
C ILE A 260 1.60 -29.11 -18.77
N GLN A 261 0.87 -29.18 -17.65
CA GLN A 261 -0.23 -28.23 -17.34
C GLN A 261 0.15 -27.03 -16.46
N LYS A 262 1.44 -26.82 -16.17
CA LYS A 262 1.93 -25.66 -15.38
C LYS A 262 1.63 -24.28 -16.00
N ARG A 263 1.23 -24.20 -17.28
CA ARG A 263 0.94 -22.93 -17.96
C ARG A 263 -0.53 -22.51 -18.00
N VAL A 264 -1.47 -23.44 -17.87
CA VAL A 264 -2.92 -23.15 -18.06
C VAL A 264 -3.72 -23.29 -16.76
N PHE A 265 -3.24 -24.08 -15.80
CA PHE A 265 -4.00 -24.40 -14.57
C PHE A 265 -3.58 -23.58 -13.33
N ARG A 266 -3.10 -22.34 -13.51
CA ARG A 266 -2.65 -21.50 -12.38
C ARG A 266 -3.78 -20.84 -11.57
N MET A 267 -5.03 -21.21 -11.79
CA MET A 267 -6.21 -20.55 -11.20
C MET A 267 -7.20 -21.46 -10.48
N THR A 268 -6.95 -22.78 -10.38
CA THR A 268 -7.82 -23.67 -9.59
C THR A 268 -7.03 -24.31 -8.46
N SER A 269 -7.60 -24.29 -7.24
CA SER A 269 -7.08 -24.94 -6.03
C SER A 269 -7.14 -26.47 -6.13
N PHE A 270 -6.45 -27.07 -7.11
CA PHE A 270 -6.25 -28.51 -7.16
C PHE A 270 -4.87 -28.88 -6.59
N CYS A 271 -4.89 -29.73 -5.56
CA CYS A 271 -3.73 -30.35 -4.94
C CYS A 271 -2.92 -31.12 -6.00
N CYS A 272 -1.62 -30.86 -6.15
CA CYS A 272 -0.78 -31.61 -7.11
C CYS A 272 -0.57 -33.06 -6.63
N VAL A 273 -0.90 -34.06 -7.43
CA VAL A 273 -0.60 -35.46 -7.09
C VAL A 273 0.73 -35.83 -7.75
N GLU A 274 1.87 -35.45 -7.14
CA GLU A 274 3.18 -35.72 -7.75
C GLU A 274 3.99 -36.88 -7.14
N ASP A 275 3.85 -37.32 -5.89
CA ASP A 275 4.85 -38.30 -5.34
C ASP A 275 4.32 -39.37 -4.36
N ILE A 276 3.33 -40.20 -4.76
CA ILE A 276 2.98 -41.43 -4.01
C ILE A 276 3.00 -42.70 -4.88
N ALA A 277 4.05 -42.92 -5.66
CA ALA A 277 4.33 -44.21 -6.28
C ALA A 277 5.83 -44.43 -6.45
#